data_AF-A0A517QGM2-F1
#
_entry.id   AF-A0A517QGM2-F1
#
_cell.length_a   1.000
_cell.length_b   1.000
_cell.length_c   1.000
_cell.angle_alpha   90.00
_cell.angle_beta   90.00
_cell.angle_gamma   90.00
#
_symmetry.space_group_name_H-M   'P 1'
#
loop_
_entity.id
_entity.type
_entity.pdbx_description
1 polymer ?
#
loop_
_entity_poly.entity_id
_entity_poly.type
_entity_poly.pdbx_seq_one_letter_code
_entity_poly.pdbx_strand_id
1 'polypeptide(L)'
;MDLEQGARLKLDRTLIPESLHKIIPLAEKWGFECQDDQDEFIVQMKTAKPDEVAEFNQQIGEARDSIIEWGAMLPELDQHKSQMDEKVWDHPYWVFLSLLSIYDETYEVADRQVEWTALVRSNGFREASEQADHFFRNKAYQQFVETLAPYADLLSEMQKKKLSFARQKLDKQ
;
A
#
# COMPACT_ATOMS: atom_id res chain seq x y z
N MET A 1 -9.53 -0.06 4.46
CA MET A 1 -9.66 -0.03 2.98
C MET A 1 -9.98 -1.42 2.45
N ASP A 2 -10.61 -1.59 1.28
CA ASP A 2 -10.82 -2.91 0.67
C ASP A 2 -9.72 -3.20 -0.36
N LEU A 3 -8.86 -4.18 -0.06
CA LEU A 3 -7.69 -4.53 -0.89
C LEU A 3 -8.02 -5.18 -2.23
N GLU A 4 -9.22 -5.75 -2.39
CA GLU A 4 -9.65 -6.27 -3.68
C GLU A 4 -10.04 -5.14 -4.62
N GLN A 5 -10.73 -4.14 -4.07
CA GLN A 5 -11.34 -3.09 -4.87
C GLN A 5 -10.43 -1.86 -5.07
N GLY A 6 -9.52 -1.58 -4.13
CA GLY A 6 -8.60 -0.44 -4.20
C GLY A 6 -9.31 0.90 -4.36
N ALA A 7 -8.78 1.74 -5.26
CA ALA A 7 -9.29 3.09 -5.55
C ALA A 7 -10.68 3.10 -6.23
N ARG A 8 -11.04 2.03 -6.95
CA ARG A 8 -12.29 1.92 -7.74
C ARG A 8 -12.49 3.07 -8.72
N LEU A 9 -11.39 3.62 -9.23
CA LEU A 9 -11.42 4.69 -10.20
C LEU A 9 -12.08 4.18 -11.50
N LYS A 10 -12.74 5.08 -12.24
CA LYS A 10 -13.29 4.76 -13.56
C LYS A 10 -12.61 5.65 -14.58
N LEU A 11 -11.82 5.04 -15.46
CA LEU A 11 -11.06 5.77 -16.45
C LEU A 11 -11.81 5.84 -17.78
N ASP A 12 -11.76 7.00 -18.42
CA ASP A 12 -12.23 7.13 -19.79
C ASP A 12 -11.24 6.46 -20.76
N ARG A 13 -11.60 5.27 -21.23
CA ARG A 13 -10.79 4.45 -22.13
C ARG A 13 -10.55 5.10 -23.50
N THR A 14 -11.40 6.05 -23.91
CA THR A 14 -11.27 6.71 -25.21
C THR A 14 -10.06 7.63 -25.27
N LEU A 15 -9.56 8.06 -24.12
CA LEU A 15 -8.39 8.91 -23.98
C LEU A 15 -7.09 8.11 -23.79
N ILE A 16 -7.18 6.79 -23.65
CA ILE A 16 -6.04 5.91 -23.32
C ILE A 16 -5.59 5.16 -24.59
N PRO A 17 -4.28 5.17 -24.92
CA PRO A 17 -3.74 4.37 -26.03
C PRO A 17 -4.05 2.88 -25.88
N GLU A 18 -4.38 2.22 -26.99
CA GLU A 18 -4.72 0.79 -27.02
C GLU A 18 -3.62 -0.11 -26.42
N SER A 19 -2.36 0.29 -26.57
CA SER A 19 -1.19 -0.40 -25.99
C SER A 19 -1.27 -0.51 -24.46
N LEU A 20 -1.93 0.45 -23.80
CA LEU A 20 -2.04 0.51 -22.35
C LEU A 20 -3.37 -0.05 -21.83
N HIS A 21 -4.29 -0.49 -22.70
CA HIS A 21 -5.62 -0.96 -22.28
C HIS A 21 -5.57 -2.16 -21.34
N LYS A 22 -4.53 -3.00 -21.46
CA LYS A 22 -4.36 -4.18 -20.60
C LYS A 22 -4.11 -3.83 -19.14
N ILE A 23 -3.48 -2.68 -18.86
CA ILE A 23 -3.16 -2.25 -17.49
C ILE A 23 -4.19 -1.27 -16.91
N ILE A 24 -5.26 -0.95 -17.64
CA ILE A 24 -6.38 -0.12 -17.13
C ILE A 24 -6.93 -0.66 -15.80
N PRO A 25 -7.18 -1.98 -15.63
CA PRO A 25 -7.67 -2.49 -14.34
C PRO A 25 -6.70 -2.22 -13.18
N LEU A 26 -5.38 -2.19 -13.45
CA LEU A 26 -4.40 -1.81 -12.44
C LEU A 26 -4.50 -0.31 -12.14
N ALA A 27 -4.61 0.54 -13.16
CA ALA A 27 -4.82 1.97 -12.98
C ALA A 27 -6.10 2.28 -12.18
N GLU A 28 -7.19 1.55 -12.43
CA GLU A 28 -8.45 1.71 -11.73
C GLU A 28 -8.39 1.26 -10.25
N LYS A 29 -7.52 0.31 -9.94
CA LYS A 29 -7.35 -0.24 -8.59
C LYS A 29 -6.29 0.52 -7.76
N TRP A 30 -5.19 0.91 -8.38
CA TRP A 30 -4.02 1.49 -7.71
C TRP A 30 -3.94 3.03 -7.84
N GLY A 31 -4.74 3.62 -8.72
CA GLY A 31 -4.78 5.06 -8.99
C GLY A 31 -5.62 5.85 -7.99
N PHE A 32 -5.11 6.05 -6.77
CA PHE A 32 -5.79 6.85 -5.76
C PHE A 32 -5.65 8.35 -6.04
N GLU A 33 -6.71 9.12 -5.80
CA GLU A 33 -6.68 10.59 -5.88
C GLU A 33 -5.94 11.22 -4.68
N CYS A 34 -6.00 10.56 -3.51
CA CYS A 34 -5.36 10.99 -2.28
C CYS A 34 -4.06 10.19 -2.06
N GLN A 35 -2.95 10.91 -1.83
CA GLN A 35 -1.65 10.28 -1.58
C GLN A 35 -1.64 9.47 -0.27
N ASP A 36 -2.25 9.97 0.80
CA ASP A 36 -2.29 9.25 2.09
C ASP A 36 -3.01 7.89 1.96
N ASP A 37 -4.12 7.84 1.21
CA ASP A 37 -4.85 6.60 0.94
C ASP A 37 -4.03 5.65 0.06
N GLN A 38 -3.30 6.19 -0.92
CA GLN A 38 -2.39 5.41 -1.77
C GLN A 38 -1.30 4.72 -0.93
N ASP A 39 -0.67 5.47 -0.04
CA ASP A 39 0.42 4.99 0.81
C ASP A 39 -0.10 3.89 1.77
N GLU A 40 -1.26 4.11 2.40
CA GLU A 40 -1.91 3.10 3.24
C GLU A 40 -2.24 1.83 2.44
N PHE A 41 -2.77 1.97 1.23
CA PHE A 41 -3.08 0.85 0.35
C PHE A 41 -1.83 0.04 -0.01
N ILE A 42 -0.75 0.70 -0.41
CA ILE A 42 0.51 0.04 -0.79
C ILE A 42 1.08 -0.73 0.39
N VAL A 43 1.08 -0.14 1.59
CA VAL A 43 1.52 -0.80 2.83
C VAL A 43 0.70 -2.08 3.10
N GLN A 44 -0.62 -1.99 2.99
CA GLN A 44 -1.50 -3.14 3.21
C GLN A 44 -1.33 -4.21 2.13
N MET A 45 -1.18 -3.83 0.86
CA MET A 45 -0.95 -4.75 -0.27
C MET A 45 0.38 -5.50 -0.13
N LYS A 46 1.47 -4.81 0.20
CA LYS A 46 2.77 -5.46 0.46
C LYS A 46 2.72 -6.48 1.59
N THR A 47 1.91 -6.20 2.62
CA THR A 47 1.80 -7.07 3.80
C THR A 47 0.89 -8.27 3.55
N ALA A 48 -0.30 -8.03 2.99
CA ALA A 48 -1.34 -9.03 2.86
C ALA A 48 -1.26 -9.83 1.54
N LYS A 49 -0.70 -9.22 0.49
CA LYS A 49 -0.72 -9.74 -0.89
C LYS A 49 0.59 -9.45 -1.65
N PRO A 50 1.75 -9.92 -1.17
CA PRO A 50 3.03 -9.67 -1.83
C PRO A 50 3.09 -10.18 -3.28
N ASP A 51 2.42 -11.29 -3.59
CA ASP A 51 2.37 -11.83 -4.95
C ASP A 51 1.65 -10.88 -5.92
N GLU A 52 0.58 -10.21 -5.45
CA GLU A 52 -0.15 -9.23 -6.26
C GLU A 52 0.69 -7.96 -6.50
N VAL A 53 1.52 -7.57 -5.52
CA VAL A 53 2.50 -6.48 -5.70
C VAL A 53 3.59 -6.86 -6.71
N ALA A 54 4.05 -8.12 -6.69
CA ALA A 54 5.02 -8.60 -7.66
C ALA A 54 4.44 -8.63 -9.09
N GLU A 55 3.19 -9.08 -9.22
CA GLU A 55 2.47 -9.07 -10.50
C GLU A 55 2.23 -7.64 -11.01
N PHE A 56 1.83 -6.73 -10.11
CA PHE A 56 1.75 -5.30 -10.41
C PHE A 56 3.09 -4.77 -10.93
N ASN A 57 4.17 -5.02 -10.20
CA ASN A 57 5.51 -4.56 -10.57
C ASN A 57 5.92 -5.07 -11.96
N GLN A 58 5.66 -6.34 -12.24
CA GLN A 58 5.96 -6.91 -13.54
C GLN A 58 5.17 -6.21 -14.66
N GLN A 59 3.86 -6.07 -14.52
CA GLN A 59 3.00 -5.49 -15.55
C GLN A 59 3.32 -4.00 -15.80
N ILE A 60 3.59 -3.24 -14.74
CA ILE A 60 3.99 -1.82 -14.87
C ILE A 60 5.41 -1.70 -15.44
N GLY A 61 6.33 -2.57 -15.05
CA GLY A 61 7.67 -2.64 -15.64
C GLY A 61 7.63 -2.88 -17.15
N GLU A 62 6.79 -3.81 -17.62
CA GLU A 62 6.59 -4.09 -19.04
C GLU A 62 5.92 -2.93 -19.80
N ALA A 63 5.03 -2.18 -19.15
CA ALA A 63 4.30 -1.06 -19.76
C ALA A 63 5.01 0.30 -19.63
N ARG A 64 6.11 0.38 -18.87
CA ARG A 64 6.79 1.63 -18.49
C ARG A 64 7.12 2.51 -19.68
N ASP A 65 7.76 1.95 -20.70
CA ASP A 65 8.18 2.72 -21.87
C ASP A 65 6.98 3.24 -22.65
N SER A 66 5.90 2.45 -22.77
CA SER A 66 4.65 2.90 -23.42
C SER A 66 3.94 4.02 -22.65
N ILE A 67 4.01 4.02 -21.31
CA ILE A 67 3.47 5.13 -20.49
C ILE A 67 4.29 6.41 -20.72
N ILE A 68 5.62 6.31 -20.74
CA ILE A 68 6.51 7.44 -20.98
C ILE A 68 6.32 8.00 -22.40
N GLU A 69 6.25 7.13 -23.40
CA GLU A 69 5.98 7.51 -24.79
C GLU A 69 4.63 8.22 -24.94
N TRP A 70 3.58 7.74 -24.27
CA TRP A 70 2.29 8.41 -24.29
C TRP A 70 2.38 9.84 -23.75
N GLY A 71 3.09 10.05 -22.64
CA GLY A 71 3.32 11.38 -22.08
C GLY A 71 4.03 12.33 -23.05
N ALA A 72 5.02 11.83 -23.78
CA ALA A 72 5.75 12.61 -24.79
C ALA A 72 4.89 13.00 -26.01
N MET A 73 3.75 12.35 -26.22
CA MET A 73 2.80 12.66 -27.30
C MET A 73 1.72 13.67 -26.89
N LEU A 74 1.69 14.09 -25.61
CA LEU A 74 0.71 15.04 -25.07
C LEU A 74 1.32 16.46 -25.02
N PRO A 75 1.13 17.30 -26.05
CA PRO A 75 1.72 18.64 -26.10
C PRO A 75 1.22 19.58 -24.99
N GLU A 76 0.09 19.26 -24.37
CA GLU A 76 -0.46 19.98 -23.24
C GLU A 76 0.41 19.85 -21.98
N LEU A 77 1.21 18.77 -21.87
CA LEU A 77 2.12 18.55 -20.74
C LEU A 77 3.40 19.40 -20.81
N ASP A 78 3.73 19.94 -21.99
CA ASP A 78 4.85 20.87 -22.19
C ASP A 78 4.55 22.29 -21.67
N GLN A 79 3.29 22.56 -21.31
CA GLN A 79 2.87 23.86 -20.80
C GLN A 79 3.29 24.05 -19.34
N HIS A 80 3.49 25.30 -18.92
CA HIS A 80 3.71 25.59 -17.50
C HIS A 80 2.46 25.23 -16.69
N LYS A 81 2.59 24.67 -15.48
CA LYS A 81 1.45 24.21 -14.65
C LYS A 81 0.36 25.26 -14.46
N SER A 82 0.71 26.55 -14.41
CA SER A 82 -0.25 27.66 -14.28
C SER A 82 -1.05 27.98 -15.55
N GLN A 83 -0.75 27.30 -16.67
CA GLN A 83 -1.36 27.49 -17.99
C GLN A 83 -2.17 26.26 -18.42
N MET A 84 -2.01 25.13 -17.72
CA MET A 84 -2.79 23.92 -17.95
C MET A 84 -4.26 24.16 -17.58
N ASP A 85 -5.16 23.78 -18.48
CA ASP A 85 -6.59 23.82 -18.21
C ASP A 85 -7.02 22.64 -17.31
N GLU A 86 -8.23 22.72 -16.77
CA GLU A 86 -8.79 21.69 -15.88
C GLU A 86 -8.92 20.33 -16.59
N LYS A 87 -9.13 20.32 -17.91
CA LYS A 87 -9.24 19.08 -18.69
C LYS A 87 -7.92 18.33 -18.81
N VAL A 88 -6.81 19.06 -18.82
CA VAL A 88 -5.47 18.47 -18.76
C VAL A 88 -5.22 17.84 -17.39
N TRP A 89 -5.69 18.47 -16.30
CA TRP A 89 -5.59 17.90 -14.95
C TRP A 89 -6.48 16.66 -14.75
N ASP A 90 -7.63 16.61 -15.42
CA ASP A 90 -8.53 15.45 -15.43
C ASP A 90 -8.07 14.33 -16.38
N HIS A 91 -6.96 14.51 -17.09
CA HIS A 91 -6.50 13.55 -18.08
C HIS A 91 -6.02 12.25 -17.41
N PRO A 92 -6.43 11.06 -17.90
CA PRO A 92 -6.10 9.78 -17.27
C PRO A 92 -4.60 9.49 -17.19
N TYR A 93 -3.79 10.16 -18.02
CA TYR A 93 -2.33 10.07 -17.99
C TYR A 93 -1.74 10.24 -16.58
N TRP A 94 -2.27 11.16 -15.75
CA TRP A 94 -1.76 11.38 -14.39
C TRP A 94 -1.85 10.15 -13.51
N VAL A 95 -2.87 9.32 -13.71
CA VAL A 95 -3.05 8.06 -12.99
C VAL A 95 -1.99 7.05 -13.43
N PHE A 96 -1.69 6.97 -14.73
CA PHE A 96 -0.63 6.08 -15.22
C PHE A 96 0.76 6.54 -14.77
N LEU A 97 0.96 7.86 -14.66
CA LEU A 97 2.17 8.43 -14.08
C LEU A 97 2.30 8.08 -12.60
N SER A 98 1.20 8.10 -11.83
CA SER A 98 1.24 7.68 -10.43
C SER A 98 1.59 6.20 -10.29
N LEU A 99 1.12 5.32 -11.18
CA LEU A 99 1.53 3.92 -11.19
C LEU A 99 3.04 3.72 -11.34
N LEU A 100 3.71 4.57 -12.14
CA LEU A 100 5.17 4.54 -12.25
C LEU A 100 5.85 4.93 -10.93
N SER A 101 5.29 5.92 -10.22
CA SER A 101 5.78 6.29 -8.88
C SER A 101 5.59 5.17 -7.87
N ILE A 102 4.42 4.52 -7.88
CA ILE A 102 4.14 3.35 -7.03
C ILE A 102 5.13 2.25 -7.36
N TYR A 103 5.35 1.95 -8.64
CA TYR A 103 6.35 0.99 -9.10
C TYR A 103 7.74 1.33 -8.56
N ASP A 104 8.19 2.58 -8.63
CA ASP A 104 9.51 2.98 -8.10
C ASP A 104 9.62 2.81 -6.56
N GLU A 105 8.50 2.85 -5.84
CA GLU A 105 8.43 2.63 -4.38
C GLU A 105 8.25 1.14 -4.00
N THR A 106 7.65 0.35 -4.88
CA THR A 106 7.37 -1.07 -4.68
C THR A 106 8.41 -1.98 -5.32
N TYR A 107 9.20 -1.48 -6.26
CA TYR A 107 10.29 -2.18 -6.91
C TYR A 107 11.58 -2.02 -6.10
N GLU A 108 12.15 -3.15 -5.66
CA GLU A 108 13.24 -3.22 -4.71
C GLU A 108 14.57 -2.66 -5.26
N VAL A 109 15.12 -1.66 -4.56
CA VAL A 109 16.55 -1.65 -4.23
C VAL A 109 16.66 -2.25 -2.83
N ALA A 110 17.40 -3.35 -2.68
CA ALA A 110 17.46 -4.20 -1.48
C ALA A 110 17.63 -3.46 -0.13
N ASP A 111 18.23 -2.27 -0.12
CA ASP A 111 18.43 -1.49 1.11
C ASP A 111 17.14 -0.82 1.64
N ARG A 112 16.19 -0.44 0.78
CA ARG A 112 14.93 0.19 1.23
C ARG A 112 13.94 -0.82 1.81
N GLN A 113 14.00 -2.07 1.38
CA GLN A 113 13.09 -3.11 1.87
C GLN A 113 13.30 -3.42 3.35
N VAL A 114 14.53 -3.32 3.86
CA VAL A 114 14.84 -3.51 5.28
C VAL A 114 14.26 -2.37 6.13
N GLU A 115 14.41 -1.11 5.69
CA GLU A 115 13.84 0.07 6.35
C GLU A 115 12.31 0.07 6.33
N TRP A 116 11.71 -0.30 5.19
CA TRP A 116 10.26 -0.42 5.04
C TRP A 116 9.68 -1.58 5.85
N THR A 117 10.32 -2.76 5.86
CA THR A 117 9.87 -3.89 6.69
C THR A 117 9.88 -3.49 8.17
N ALA A 118 10.89 -2.72 8.61
CA ALA A 118 10.91 -2.16 9.95
C ALA A 118 9.78 -1.15 10.20
N LEU A 119 9.46 -0.28 9.23
CA LEU A 119 8.37 0.70 9.33
C LEU A 119 6.99 0.03 9.37
N VAL A 120 6.71 -0.90 8.46
CA VAL A 120 5.46 -1.68 8.39
C VAL A 120 5.26 -2.48 9.66
N ARG A 121 6.33 -3.11 10.17
CA ARG A 121 6.30 -3.85 11.43
C ARG A 121 6.07 -2.94 12.65
N SER A 122 6.58 -1.71 12.62
CA SER A 122 6.33 -0.69 13.64
C SER A 122 4.86 -0.20 13.63
N ASN A 123 4.30 0.06 12.44
CA ASN A 123 2.90 0.46 12.30
C ASN A 123 1.94 -0.67 12.70
N GLY A 124 2.18 -1.91 12.26
CA GLY A 124 1.43 -3.08 12.68
C GLY A 124 1.54 -3.33 14.19
N PHE A 125 2.70 -3.06 14.79
CA PHE A 125 2.88 -3.14 16.24
C PHE A 125 2.08 -2.08 17.02
N ARG A 126 1.95 -0.87 16.48
CA ARG A 126 1.15 0.20 17.10
C ARG A 126 -0.31 -0.20 17.22
N GLU A 127 -0.92 -0.66 16.12
CA GLU A 127 -2.31 -1.12 16.10
C GLU A 127 -2.51 -2.37 16.97
N ALA A 128 -1.59 -3.34 16.87
CA ALA A 128 -1.61 -4.54 17.71
C ALA A 128 -1.50 -4.19 19.20
N SER A 129 -0.72 -3.18 19.58
CA SER A 129 -0.60 -2.73 20.97
C SER A 129 -1.89 -2.12 21.49
N GLU A 130 -2.59 -1.31 20.69
CA GLU A 130 -3.87 -0.71 21.06
C GLU A 130 -4.97 -1.78 21.24
N GLN A 131 -5.07 -2.73 20.30
CA GLN A 131 -6.02 -3.84 20.39
C GLN A 131 -5.68 -4.79 21.54
N ALA A 132 -4.40 -5.07 21.77
CA ALA A 132 -3.96 -5.94 22.85
C ALA A 132 -4.33 -5.35 24.22
N ASP A 133 -4.18 -4.04 24.43
CA ASP A 133 -4.61 -3.45 25.71
C ASP A 133 -6.12 -3.61 25.95
N HIS A 134 -6.95 -3.60 24.89
CA HIS A 134 -8.36 -3.91 24.99
C HIS A 134 -8.61 -5.40 25.35
N PHE A 135 -7.93 -6.34 24.68
CA PHE A 135 -8.03 -7.77 25.00
C PHE A 135 -7.58 -8.10 26.44
N PHE A 136 -6.51 -7.46 26.91
CA PHE A 136 -6.01 -7.65 28.26
C PHE A 136 -7.01 -7.18 29.32
N ARG A 137 -7.62 -6.00 29.12
CA ARG A 137 -8.64 -5.45 30.03
C ARG A 137 -9.87 -6.36 30.11
N ASN A 138 -10.27 -6.94 28.99
CA ASN A 138 -11.42 -7.85 28.90
C ASN A 138 -11.10 -9.30 29.27
N LYS A 139 -9.89 -9.58 29.77
CA LYS A 139 -9.41 -10.93 30.14
C LYS A 139 -9.42 -11.93 28.98
N ALA A 140 -9.41 -11.44 27.74
CA ALA A 140 -9.30 -12.25 26.54
C ALA A 140 -7.84 -12.60 26.28
N TYR A 141 -7.24 -13.38 27.19
CA TYR A 141 -5.81 -13.62 27.23
C TYR A 141 -5.27 -14.38 26.01
N GLN A 142 -6.08 -15.24 25.39
CA GLN A 142 -5.69 -15.95 24.17
C GLN A 142 -5.48 -14.96 23.01
N GLN A 143 -6.49 -14.12 22.75
CA GLN A 143 -6.44 -13.07 21.74
C GLN A 143 -5.31 -12.07 22.02
N PHE A 144 -5.10 -11.71 23.29
CA PHE A 144 -3.96 -10.88 23.71
C PHE A 144 -2.60 -11.48 23.31
N VAL A 145 -2.42 -12.78 23.54
CA VAL A 145 -1.16 -13.48 23.21
C VAL A 145 -1.00 -13.60 21.70
N GLU A 146 -2.04 -13.97 20.98
CA GLU A 146 -2.03 -14.09 19.51
C GLU A 146 -1.69 -12.75 18.83
N THR A 147 -2.25 -11.64 19.32
CA THR A 147 -2.01 -10.30 18.77
C THR A 147 -0.57 -9.79 19.00
N LEU A 148 0.05 -10.09 20.15
CA LEU A 148 1.39 -9.55 20.49
C LEU A 148 2.55 -10.53 20.26
N ALA A 149 2.30 -11.83 20.14
CA ALA A 149 3.36 -12.82 19.93
C ALA A 149 4.25 -12.55 18.69
N PRO A 150 3.72 -12.06 17.54
CA PRO A 150 4.55 -11.73 16.37
C PRO A 150 5.53 -10.56 16.58
N TYR A 151 5.32 -9.76 17.64
CA TYR A 151 6.07 -8.52 17.91
C TYR A 151 6.91 -8.61 19.20
N ALA A 152 7.24 -9.83 19.66
CA ALA A 152 7.86 -10.08 20.96
C ALA A 152 9.15 -9.28 21.26
N ASP A 153 9.91 -8.97 20.22
CA ASP A 153 11.14 -8.17 20.22
C ASP A 153 10.89 -6.65 20.32
N LEU A 154 9.71 -6.17 19.90
CA LEU A 154 9.30 -4.77 19.97
C LEU A 154 8.55 -4.41 21.27
N LEU A 155 8.20 -5.42 22.08
CA LEU A 155 7.46 -5.21 23.32
C LEU A 155 8.26 -4.42 24.36
N SER A 156 7.59 -3.47 25.01
CA SER A 156 8.09 -2.86 26.24
C SER A 156 8.16 -3.89 27.37
N GLU A 157 8.98 -3.63 28.39
CA GLU A 157 9.10 -4.49 29.58
C GLU A 157 7.75 -4.71 30.29
N MET A 158 6.86 -3.72 30.25
CA MET A 158 5.51 -3.86 30.79
C MET A 158 4.65 -4.83 29.95
N GLN A 159 4.71 -4.72 28.62
CA GLN A 159 3.96 -5.61 27.72
C GLN A 159 4.49 -7.05 27.78
N LYS A 160 5.81 -7.25 27.88
CA LYS A 160 6.41 -8.58 28.11
C LYS A 160 5.89 -9.21 29.40
N LYS A 161 5.79 -8.45 30.49
CA LYS A 161 5.21 -8.93 31.75
C LYS A 161 3.73 -9.30 31.61
N LYS A 162 2.94 -8.48 30.90
CA LYS A 162 1.53 -8.79 30.58
C LYS A 162 1.42 -10.07 29.73
N LEU A 163 2.29 -10.26 28.74
CA LEU A 163 2.33 -11.45 27.88
C LEU A 163 2.64 -12.72 28.67
N SER A 164 3.66 -12.66 29.53
CA SER A 164 3.99 -13.77 30.44
C SER A 164 2.85 -14.10 31.40
N PHE A 165 2.17 -13.08 31.95
CA PHE A 165 1.00 -13.28 32.80
C PHE A 165 -0.17 -13.92 32.04
N ALA A 166 -0.47 -13.44 30.84
CA ALA A 166 -1.54 -13.97 29.99
C ALA A 166 -1.28 -15.45 29.63
N ARG A 167 -0.04 -15.81 29.24
CA ARG A 167 0.35 -17.21 28.99
C ARG A 167 0.18 -18.09 30.22
N GLN A 168 0.64 -17.64 31.39
CA GLN A 168 0.45 -18.38 32.65
C GLN A 168 -1.02 -18.55 33.06
N LYS A 169 -1.92 -17.67 32.61
CA LYS A 169 -3.36 -17.79 32.86
C LYS A 169 -4.02 -18.81 31.93
N LEU A 170 -3.54 -18.93 30.69
CA LEU A 170 -3.99 -19.94 29.74
C LEU A 170 -3.50 -21.34 30.14
N ASP A 171 -2.27 -21.47 30.63
CA ASP A 171 -1.70 -22.76 31.10
C ASP A 171 -2.37 -23.32 32.37
N LYS A 172 -3.20 -22.52 33.05
CA LYS A 172 -3.90 -22.89 34.30
C LYS A 172 -5.39 -23.13 34.11
N GLN A 173 -5.89 -23.05 32.88
CA GLN A 173 -7.25 -23.44 32.49
C GLN A 173 -7.24 -24.87 31.93
#